data_AF-A0A1C5BXU7-F1
#
_entry.id   AF-A0A1C5BXU7-F1
#
_cell.length_a   1.000
_cell.length_b   1.000
_cell.length_c   1.000
_cell.angle_alpha   90.00
_cell.angle_beta   90.00
_cell.angle_gamma   90.00
#
_symmetry.space_group_name_H-M   'P 1'
#
loop_
_entity.id
_entity.type
_entity.pdbx_description
1 polymer ?
#
loop_
_entity_poly.entity_id
_entity_poly.type
_entity_poly.pdbx_seq_one_letter_code
_entity_poly.pdbx_strand_id
1 'polypeptide(L)'
;MAAENGAGTPGSVIREWQSVLAEPSGVIDPALARAAHANPRLSSLFPLISHGSLQFSRCTRPPWSRDVPSLFRRHDGRFSVIRLLETGESGHRYVGVADTAPEAVALLSAALPEDWGPAIEGAADEL
;
A
#
# COMPACT_ATOMS: atom_id res chain seq x y z
N MET A 1 6.42 -18.47 29.80
CA MET A 1 6.94 -17.89 28.54
C MET A 1 5.88 -16.95 28.02
N ALA A 2 6.03 -15.65 28.34
CA ALA A 2 5.12 -14.62 27.85
C ALA A 2 5.55 -14.27 26.43
N ALA A 3 4.66 -14.42 25.46
CA ALA A 3 4.87 -13.92 24.11
C ALA A 3 4.60 -12.41 24.13
N GLU A 4 5.66 -11.63 24.26
CA GLU A 4 5.63 -10.18 24.13
C GLU A 4 5.50 -9.81 22.65
N ASN A 5 4.34 -10.06 22.03
CA ASN A 5 4.05 -9.57 20.69
C ASN A 5 3.57 -8.12 20.78
N GLY A 6 4.49 -7.22 21.12
CA GLY A 6 4.34 -5.79 20.85
C GLY A 6 4.40 -5.58 19.34
N ALA A 7 3.25 -5.71 18.68
CA ALA A 7 3.10 -5.59 17.23
C ALA A 7 3.32 -4.14 16.76
N GLY A 8 4.57 -3.70 16.74
CA GLY A 8 5.00 -2.53 16.00
C GLY A 8 5.17 -2.84 14.52
N THR A 9 5.13 -1.81 13.67
CA THR A 9 5.50 -1.93 12.26
C THR A 9 6.90 -2.54 12.13
N PRO A 10 7.08 -3.64 11.35
CA PRO A 10 8.38 -4.28 11.20
C PRO A 10 9.46 -3.33 10.68
N GLY A 11 10.71 -3.54 11.09
CA GLY A 11 11.84 -2.73 10.62
C GLY A 11 12.06 -2.81 9.10
N SER A 12 11.70 -3.93 8.48
CA SER A 12 11.71 -4.12 7.03
C SER A 12 10.71 -3.21 6.31
N VAL A 13 9.52 -2.99 6.89
CA VAL A 13 8.53 -2.03 6.37
C VAL A 13 9.07 -0.61 6.43
N ILE A 14 9.64 -0.20 7.57
CA ILE A 14 10.22 1.14 7.72
C ILE A 14 11.32 1.37 6.69
N ARG A 15 12.24 0.40 6.55
CA ARG A 15 13.33 0.45 5.57
C ARG A 15 12.81 0.59 4.15
N GLU A 16 11.82 -0.22 3.77
CA GLU A 16 11.30 -0.20 2.40
C GLU A 16 10.57 1.10 2.06
N TRP A 17 9.86 1.68 3.04
CA TRP A 17 9.30 3.02 2.87
C TRP A 17 10.36 4.08 2.61
N GLN A 18 11.52 4.01 3.27
CA GLN A 18 12.62 4.94 2.97
C GLN A 18 13.14 4.77 1.54
N SER A 19 13.24 3.53 1.04
CA SER A 19 13.59 3.25 -0.35
C SER A 19 12.57 3.88 -1.31
N VAL A 20 11.28 3.63 -1.10
CA VAL A 20 10.18 4.20 -1.92
C VAL A 20 10.19 5.73 -1.93
N LEU A 21 10.45 6.37 -0.79
CA LEU A 21 10.50 7.83 -0.68
C LEU A 21 11.75 8.44 -1.35
N ALA A 22 12.81 7.66 -1.53
CA ALA A 22 14.05 8.07 -2.18
C ALA A 22 14.02 7.88 -3.71
N GLU A 23 13.03 7.16 -4.24
CA GLU A 23 12.89 6.94 -5.68
C GLU A 23 12.68 8.25 -6.46
N PRO A 24 13.23 8.37 -7.67
CA PRO A 24 13.06 9.55 -8.50
C PRO A 24 11.62 9.65 -9.04
N SER A 25 11.21 10.86 -9.41
CA SER A 25 9.85 11.14 -9.91
C SER A 25 9.47 10.39 -11.19
N GLY A 26 10.45 9.86 -11.93
CA GLY A 26 10.21 9.01 -13.10
C GLY A 26 9.82 7.56 -12.75
N VAL A 27 10.05 7.13 -11.50
CA VAL A 27 9.72 5.78 -11.01
C VAL A 27 8.37 5.78 -10.28
N ILE A 28 8.11 6.78 -9.43
CA ILE A 28 6.84 6.96 -8.73
C ILE A 28 6.59 8.45 -8.51
N ASP A 29 5.31 8.87 -8.51
CA ASP A 29 4.95 10.24 -8.18
C ASP A 29 5.33 10.56 -6.71
N PRO A 30 6.23 11.53 -6.46
CA PRO A 30 6.70 11.80 -5.09
C PRO A 30 5.61 12.30 -4.15
N ALA A 31 4.59 12.99 -4.67
CA ALA A 31 3.46 13.45 -3.85
C ALA A 31 2.60 12.26 -3.43
N LEU A 32 2.42 11.27 -4.32
CA LEU A 32 1.72 10.03 -4.02
C LEU A 32 2.44 9.21 -2.94
N ALA A 33 3.75 9.00 -3.09
CA ALA A 33 4.55 8.27 -2.12
C ALA A 33 4.53 8.91 -0.73
N ARG A 34 4.72 10.24 -0.66
CA ARG A 34 4.69 11.00 0.61
C ARG A 34 3.32 11.00 1.26
N ALA A 35 2.25 11.18 0.47
CA ALA A 35 0.88 11.16 1.00
C ALA A 35 0.54 9.78 1.57
N ALA A 36 0.94 8.70 0.90
CA ALA A 36 0.71 7.35 1.38
C ALA A 36 1.51 7.06 2.66
N HIS A 37 2.78 7.45 2.72
CA HIS A 37 3.62 7.30 3.92
C HIS A 37 3.10 8.12 5.12
N ALA A 38 2.45 9.27 4.88
CA ALA A 38 1.85 10.09 5.93
C ALA A 38 0.59 9.47 6.55
N ASN A 39 -0.05 8.49 5.90
CA ASN A 39 -1.21 7.78 6.44
C ASN A 39 -0.74 6.58 7.29
N PRO A 40 -1.03 6.54 8.61
CA PRO A 40 -0.53 5.49 9.50
C PRO A 40 -0.95 4.07 9.11
N ARG A 41 -2.15 3.90 8.55
CA ARG A 41 -2.66 2.58 8.14
C ARG A 41 -1.95 2.06 6.90
N LEU A 42 -1.45 2.95 6.04
CA LEU A 42 -0.70 2.56 4.84
C LEU A 42 0.79 2.44 5.11
N SER A 43 1.34 3.33 5.92
CA SER A 43 2.76 3.27 6.30
C SER A 43 3.11 2.09 7.19
N SER A 44 2.12 1.46 7.82
CA SER A 44 2.28 0.18 8.50
C SER A 44 2.27 -1.04 7.58
N LEU A 45 1.95 -0.86 6.29
CA LEU A 45 1.97 -1.93 5.27
C LEU A 45 3.29 -1.91 4.50
N PHE A 46 3.68 -3.06 3.96
CA PHE A 46 4.87 -3.18 3.14
C PHE A 46 4.63 -2.55 1.76
N PRO A 47 5.36 -1.50 1.37
CA PRO A 47 5.16 -0.82 0.09
C PRO A 47 5.90 -1.55 -1.03
N LEU A 48 5.35 -1.52 -2.23
CA LEU A 48 5.95 -2.08 -3.44
C LEU A 48 5.75 -1.11 -4.59
N ILE A 49 6.78 -0.91 -5.42
CA ILE A 49 6.64 -0.17 -6.67
C ILE A 49 6.59 -1.14 -7.83
N SER A 50 5.63 -0.95 -8.72
CA SER A 50 5.56 -1.71 -9.98
C SER A 50 4.88 -0.88 -11.05
N HIS A 51 5.51 -0.74 -12.22
CA HIS A 51 4.96 -0.01 -13.37
C HIS A 51 4.42 1.40 -13.04
N GLY A 52 5.11 2.16 -12.18
CA GLY A 52 4.68 3.50 -11.76
C GLY A 52 3.55 3.53 -10.74
N SER A 53 3.17 2.38 -10.19
CA SER A 53 2.16 2.25 -9.14
C SER A 53 2.77 1.99 -7.80
N LEU A 54 2.12 2.52 -6.75
CA LEU A 54 2.41 2.17 -5.37
C LEU A 54 1.40 1.11 -4.92
N GLN A 55 1.91 -0.08 -4.64
CA GLN A 55 1.14 -1.22 -4.14
C GLN A 55 1.49 -1.47 -2.68
N PHE A 56 0.66 -2.27 -2.02
CA PHE A 56 0.81 -2.58 -0.61
C PHE A 56 0.61 -4.07 -0.39
N SER A 57 1.33 -4.60 0.59
CA SER A 57 1.26 -5.98 1.05
C SER A 57 1.20 -6.02 2.57
N ARG A 58 0.45 -6.97 3.12
CA ARG A 58 0.48 -7.33 4.54
C ARG A 58 1.69 -8.18 4.92
N CYS A 59 2.54 -8.51 3.95
CA CYS A 59 3.71 -9.37 4.07
C CYS A 59 4.96 -8.65 3.56
N THR A 60 6.07 -8.79 4.28
CA THR A 60 7.38 -8.23 3.89
C THR A 60 8.15 -9.12 2.91
N ARG A 61 7.77 -10.40 2.78
CA ARG A 61 8.42 -11.39 1.91
C ARG A 61 7.44 -11.92 0.84
N PRO A 62 7.95 -12.32 -0.35
CA PRO A 62 7.13 -13.00 -1.34
C PRO A 62 6.78 -14.44 -0.87
N PRO A 63 5.63 -15.00 -1.30
CA PRO A 63 4.55 -14.34 -2.03
C PRO A 63 3.88 -13.22 -1.24
N TRP A 64 3.67 -12.07 -1.87
CA TRP A 64 3.02 -10.91 -1.25
C TRP A 64 1.50 -11.05 -1.21
N SER A 65 0.87 -10.42 -0.23
CA SER A 65 -0.60 -10.34 -0.17
C SER A 65 -1.12 -9.47 -1.33
N ARG A 66 -2.35 -9.74 -1.79
CA ARG A 66 -2.96 -9.11 -2.97
C ARG A 66 -4.32 -8.47 -2.68
N ASP A 67 -4.61 -8.35 -1.39
CA ASP A 67 -5.87 -7.94 -0.79
C ASP A 67 -5.90 -6.44 -0.45
N VAL A 68 -4.86 -5.67 -0.78
CA VAL A 68 -4.83 -4.20 -0.69
C VAL A 68 -4.97 -3.58 -2.09
N PRO A 69 -5.80 -2.54 -2.29
CA PRO A 69 -5.77 -1.74 -3.51
C PRO A 69 -4.41 -1.04 -3.70
N SER A 70 -4.12 -0.62 -4.93
CA SER A 70 -2.91 0.07 -5.34
C SER A 70 -3.25 1.49 -5.81
N LEU A 71 -2.28 2.40 -5.68
CA LEU A 71 -2.37 3.80 -6.07
C LEU A 71 -1.61 4.06 -7.37
N PHE A 72 -2.21 4.87 -8.23
CA PHE A 72 -1.67 5.21 -9.55
C PHE A 72 -1.77 6.69 -9.81
N ARG A 73 -0.71 7.27 -10.38
CA ARG A 73 -0.81 8.55 -11.09
C ARG A 73 -1.35 8.30 -12.50
N ARG A 74 -2.39 9.03 -12.88
CA ARG A 74 -2.97 8.97 -14.23
C ARG A 74 -2.36 10.05 -15.13
N HIS A 75 -2.44 9.82 -16.44
CA HIS A 75 -1.96 10.78 -17.45
C HIS A 75 -2.74 12.11 -17.43
N ASP A 76 -4.02 12.08 -17.02
CA ASP A 76 -4.85 13.28 -16.86
C ASP A 76 -4.55 14.08 -15.58
N GLY A 77 -3.52 13.69 -14.84
CA GLY A 77 -3.09 14.37 -13.63
C GLY A 77 -3.92 14.05 -12.39
N ARG A 78 -4.81 13.06 -12.45
CA ARG A 78 -5.55 12.54 -11.30
C ARG A 78 -4.88 11.28 -10.75
N PHE A 79 -5.49 10.69 -9.72
CA PHE A 79 -5.02 9.47 -9.08
C PHE A 79 -6.11 8.41 -9.07
N SER A 80 -5.79 7.16 -9.41
CA SER A 80 -6.74 6.04 -9.32
C SER A 80 -6.35 5.06 -8.23
N VAL A 81 -7.37 4.49 -7.61
CA VAL A 81 -7.28 3.45 -6.59
C VAL A 81 -7.89 2.16 -7.16
N ILE A 82 -7.07 1.15 -7.42
CA ILE A 82 -7.49 -0.10 -8.09
C ILE A 82 -6.83 -1.33 -7.47
N ARG A 83 -7.55 -2.46 -7.42
CA ARG A 83 -6.97 -3.76 -7.07
C ARG A 83 -6.46 -4.44 -8.33
N LEU A 84 -5.13 -4.42 -8.51
CA LEU A 84 -4.50 -4.89 -9.76
C LEU A 84 -4.62 -6.39 -10.01
N LEU A 85 -4.59 -7.17 -8.94
CA LEU A 85 -4.52 -8.63 -9.01
C LEU A 85 -5.87 -9.27 -8.63
N GLU A 86 -6.95 -8.49 -8.58
CA GLU A 86 -8.29 -9.04 -8.50
C GLU A 86 -8.61 -9.81 -9.79
N THR A 87 -8.88 -11.10 -9.64
CA THR A 87 -9.29 -11.97 -10.75
C THR A 87 -10.76 -12.35 -10.52
N GLY A 88 -11.64 -11.98 -11.44
CA GLY A 88 -13.08 -12.27 -11.37
C GLY A 88 -13.99 -11.04 -11.50
N GLU A 89 -15.30 -11.29 -11.49
CA GLU A 89 -16.37 -10.28 -11.61
C GLU A 89 -16.82 -9.73 -10.25
N SER A 90 -15.99 -9.80 -9.21
CA SER A 90 -16.32 -9.33 -7.86
C SER A 90 -16.63 -7.83 -7.80
N GLY A 91 -16.28 -7.05 -8.84
CA GLY A 91 -16.56 -5.63 -8.93
C GLY A 91 -15.71 -4.75 -7.99
N HIS A 92 -14.87 -5.35 -7.14
CA HIS A 92 -14.00 -4.65 -6.19
C HIS A 92 -12.68 -4.17 -6.81
N ARG A 93 -12.46 -4.46 -8.10
CA ARG A 93 -11.28 -4.06 -8.88
C ARG A 93 -11.06 -2.55 -8.88
N TYR A 94 -12.12 -1.75 -8.90
CA TYR A 94 -12.03 -0.30 -8.95
C TYR A 94 -12.63 0.30 -7.68
N VAL A 95 -11.80 1.01 -6.91
CA VAL A 95 -12.23 1.70 -5.68
C VAL A 95 -12.65 3.13 -6.01
N GLY A 96 -11.88 3.83 -6.85
CA GLY A 96 -12.20 5.21 -7.19
C GLY A 96 -11.08 5.98 -7.89
N VAL A 97 -11.36 7.26 -8.15
CA VAL A 97 -10.41 8.25 -8.64
C VAL A 97 -10.52 9.49 -7.78
N ALA A 98 -9.39 10.14 -7.54
CA ALA A 98 -9.29 11.40 -6.81
C ALA A 98 -8.44 12.41 -7.59
N ASP A 99 -8.68 13.69 -7.34
CA ASP A 99 -7.95 14.76 -8.01
C ASP A 99 -6.57 14.99 -7.36
N THR A 100 -6.42 14.66 -6.07
CA THR A 100 -5.16 14.81 -5.33
C THR A 100 -4.66 13.50 -4.71
N ALA A 101 -3.36 13.44 -4.41
CA ALA A 101 -2.74 12.27 -3.77
C ALA A 101 -3.30 11.99 -2.35
N PRO A 102 -3.49 13.00 -1.47
CA PRO A 102 -4.10 12.78 -0.15
C PRO A 102 -5.53 12.23 -0.24
N GLU A 103 -6.34 12.71 -1.18
CA GLU A 103 -7.69 12.19 -1.41
C GLU A 103 -7.66 10.73 -1.90
N ALA A 104 -6.76 10.37 -2.80
CA ALA A 104 -6.60 8.98 -3.24
C ALA A 104 -6.20 8.06 -2.08
N VAL A 105 -5.30 8.52 -1.21
CA VAL A 105 -4.89 7.82 0.01
C VAL A 105 -6.05 7.66 0.98
N ALA A 106 -6.88 8.71 1.16
CA ALA A 106 -8.07 8.64 1.99
C ALA A 106 -9.10 7.63 1.44
N LEU A 107 -9.33 7.64 0.12
CA LEU A 107 -10.20 6.67 -0.56
C LEU A 107 -9.70 5.22 -0.35
N LEU A 108 -8.40 4.99 -0.54
CA LEU A 108 -7.81 3.67 -0.32
C LEU A 108 -7.97 3.26 1.15
N SER A 109 -7.60 4.14 2.10
CA SER A 109 -7.67 3.88 3.54
C SER A 109 -9.10 3.58 4.00
N ALA A 110 -10.10 4.27 3.44
CA ALA A 110 -11.51 4.02 3.73
C ALA A 110 -12.02 2.67 3.16
N ALA A 111 -11.38 2.15 2.11
CA ALA A 111 -11.70 0.84 1.55
C ALA A 111 -11.08 -0.33 2.33
N LEU A 112 -10.22 -0.06 3.32
CA LEU A 112 -9.56 -1.07 4.15
C LEU A 112 -10.44 -1.43 5.37
N PRO A 113 -10.70 -2.72 5.67
CA PRO A 113 -11.31 -3.17 6.91
C PRO A 113 -10.77 -2.51 8.18
N GLU A 114 -11.64 -2.18 9.14
CA GLU A 114 -11.26 -1.44 10.35
C GLU A 114 -10.22 -2.16 11.23
N ASP A 115 -10.23 -3.49 11.19
CA ASP A 115 -9.34 -4.40 11.92
C ASP A 115 -7.99 -4.65 11.24
N TRP A 116 -7.66 -3.85 10.21
CA TRP A 116 -6.41 -3.99 9.47
C TRP A 116 -5.19 -3.63 10.33
N GLY A 117 -4.39 -4.65 10.67
CA GLY A 117 -3.14 -4.51 11.42
C GLY A 117 -1.91 -4.15 10.56
N PRO A 118 -0.74 -3.92 11.20
CA PRO A 118 0.51 -3.74 10.48
C PRO A 118 0.87 -4.99 9.65
N ALA A 119 1.72 -4.82 8.64
CA ALA A 119 2.28 -5.95 7.91
C ALA A 119 3.10 -6.84 8.86
N ILE A 120 3.11 -8.15 8.58
CA ILE A 120 3.90 -9.14 9.31
C ILE A 120 5.25 -9.34 8.64
N GLU A 121 6.25 -9.75 9.43
CA GLU A 121 7.55 -10.20 8.94
C GLU A 121 7.42 -11.62 8.35
N GLY A 122 6.97 -11.72 7.09
CA GLY A 122 6.32 -12.95 6.63
C GLY A 122 6.06 -12.97 5.14
N ALA A 123 5.78 -14.16 4.61
CA ALA A 123 5.11 -14.36 3.33
C ALA A 123 3.60 -14.56 3.53
N ALA A 124 2.82 -14.51 2.45
CA ALA A 124 1.36 -14.59 2.50
C ALA A 124 0.79 -15.91 3.04
N ASP A 125 1.57 -16.99 3.01
CA ASP A 125 1.20 -18.29 3.61
C ASP A 125 1.21 -18.24 5.16
N GLU A 126 1.84 -17.21 5.74
CA GLU A 126 2.00 -17.01 7.17
C GLU A 126 0.99 -15.98 7.74
N LEU A 127 0.02 -15.52 6.93
CA LEU A 127 -1.02 -14.52 7.27
C LEU A 127 -2.28 -15.10 7.92
#